data_AF-A0A9E6F1J0-F1
#
_entry.id   AF-A0A9E6F1J0-F1
#
_cell.length_a   1.000
_cell.length_b   1.000
_cell.length_c   1.000
_cell.angle_alpha   90.00
_cell.angle_beta   90.00
_cell.angle_gamma   90.00
#
_symmetry.space_group_name_H-M   'P 1'
#
loop_
_entity.id
_entity.type
_entity.pdbx_description
1 polymer ?
#
loop_
_entity_poly.entity_id
_entity_poly.type
_entity_poly.pdbx_seq_one_letter_code
_entity_poly.pdbx_strand_id
1 'polypeptide(L)'
;MKAKVIIKAITGIFFIAFCILFSVYCSAQSSLNTGLLSYWKLDESNGNVADSKGSNTGTNSNVTFTTGKINNGAVFNGSSALISHSASGFPTGNSARSINFWMKKTSVTQASIWQYGTEGNGLLWDVVMISNKIRINGYTTNAIDYSNTEIPTNVWTMVSIVFDGAGNIAYYFNGSPDGTTTIGTLNTSANNGQIGLDNYGNGYYSGSLDEIGFWNRTLTTTEITQLYNSGNGFAYPFASNPTVTTQTVSSIAATTATGNGTVSSDGGATITERGICWNTSTGPTTANSKAISSGTTGAFTASLTDLNAGNLYYVRAYAINSIGISYGNEINFTTLFSPATVDWNNSNVQEITLSANRSFTFTNGKSGGAYTLILKQDATGGRTVIWPANIEWVDAVAPTLSTIANAFDIVKFVFEGTDYLETGRSLNIHH
;
A
#
# COMPACT_ATOMS: atom_id res chain seq x y z
N MET A 1 2.16 22.98 -48.32
CA MET A 1 1.53 21.82 -47.62
C MET A 1 2.47 20.62 -47.71
N LYS A 2 3.19 20.28 -46.63
CA LYS A 2 3.92 19.01 -46.36
C LYS A 2 5.06 19.29 -45.37
N ALA A 3 4.72 19.69 -44.14
CA ALA A 3 5.68 19.80 -43.03
C ALA A 3 5.04 19.80 -41.63
N LYS A 4 3.72 19.53 -41.50
CA LYS A 4 2.99 19.61 -40.22
C LYS A 4 2.33 18.29 -39.77
N VAL A 5 2.67 17.16 -40.39
CA VAL A 5 2.04 15.85 -40.10
C VAL A 5 2.99 14.84 -39.42
N ILE A 6 4.29 15.12 -39.28
CA ILE A 6 5.26 14.13 -38.79
C ILE A 6 5.52 14.22 -37.26
N ILE A 7 4.97 15.21 -36.54
CA ILE A 7 5.23 15.40 -35.10
C ILE A 7 4.16 14.74 -34.19
N LYS A 8 3.04 14.24 -34.73
CA LYS A 8 1.99 13.59 -33.93
C LYS A 8 2.10 12.05 -33.83
N ALA A 9 3.02 11.41 -34.54
CA ALA A 9 3.21 9.95 -34.49
C ALA A 9 4.31 9.50 -33.51
N ILE A 10 5.18 10.41 -33.06
CA ILE A 10 6.35 10.06 -32.22
C ILE A 10 6.01 10.07 -30.72
N THR A 11 4.95 10.78 -30.30
CA THR A 11 4.49 10.79 -28.90
C THR A 11 3.59 9.59 -28.54
N GLY A 12 2.97 8.93 -29.51
CA GLY A 12 2.13 7.74 -29.27
C GLY A 12 2.90 6.43 -29.14
N ILE A 13 4.05 6.30 -29.81
CA ILE A 13 4.88 5.08 -29.79
C ILE A 13 5.77 5.01 -28.53
N PHE A 14 6.16 6.16 -27.97
CA PHE A 14 6.90 6.21 -26.70
C PHE A 14 6.05 5.84 -25.48
N PHE A 15 4.72 6.06 -25.52
CA PHE A 15 3.84 5.71 -24.40
C PHE A 15 3.50 4.22 -24.34
N ILE A 16 3.41 3.56 -25.51
CA ILE A 16 3.13 2.11 -25.60
C ILE A 16 4.39 1.29 -25.32
N ALA A 17 5.58 1.76 -25.75
CA ALA A 17 6.84 1.11 -25.44
C ALA A 17 7.20 1.20 -23.94
N PHE A 18 6.85 2.30 -23.25
CA PHE A 18 7.07 2.43 -21.80
C PHE A 18 6.15 1.51 -20.97
N CYS A 19 4.94 1.21 -21.46
CA CYS A 19 4.02 0.28 -20.81
C CYS A 19 4.42 -1.20 -21.02
N ILE A 20 5.08 -1.54 -22.13
CA ILE A 20 5.53 -2.92 -22.43
C ILE A 20 6.91 -3.22 -21.84
N LEU A 21 7.75 -2.20 -21.58
CA LEU A 21 8.97 -2.35 -20.79
C LEU A 21 8.71 -2.50 -19.29
N PHE A 22 7.54 -2.10 -18.77
CA PHE A 22 7.17 -2.33 -17.37
C PHE A 22 6.50 -3.69 -17.13
N SER A 23 5.92 -4.31 -18.17
CA SER A 23 5.27 -5.63 -18.05
C SER A 23 6.20 -6.84 -18.25
N VAL A 24 7.48 -6.61 -18.60
CA VAL A 24 8.50 -7.68 -18.75
C VAL A 24 9.63 -7.58 -17.70
N TYR A 25 9.58 -6.59 -16.80
CA TYR A 25 10.40 -6.52 -15.57
C TYR A 25 9.63 -6.93 -14.31
N CYS A 26 8.57 -7.74 -14.44
CA CYS A 26 8.22 -8.64 -13.34
C CYS A 26 9.21 -9.83 -13.35
N SER A 27 10.52 -9.54 -13.28
CA SER A 27 11.43 -10.51 -12.68
C SER A 27 10.92 -10.67 -11.27
N ALA A 28 10.58 -11.89 -10.85
CA ALA A 28 10.22 -12.19 -9.48
C ALA A 28 11.32 -11.65 -8.56
N GLN A 29 11.16 -10.42 -8.06
CA GLN A 29 12.04 -9.85 -7.08
C GLN A 29 11.93 -10.79 -5.90
N SER A 30 13.05 -11.43 -5.53
CA SER A 30 13.07 -12.25 -4.33
C SER A 30 12.61 -11.36 -3.18
N SER A 31 11.58 -11.81 -2.48
CA SER A 31 11.13 -11.10 -1.29
C SER A 31 12.12 -11.38 -0.17
N LEU A 32 12.27 -10.43 0.76
CA LEU A 32 13.07 -10.61 1.97
C LEU A 32 12.61 -11.81 2.81
N ASN A 33 11.41 -12.33 2.60
CA ASN A 33 10.95 -13.57 3.26
C ASN A 33 11.53 -14.84 2.63
N THR A 34 11.95 -14.81 1.36
CA THR A 34 12.57 -15.96 0.69
C THR A 34 13.93 -16.25 1.33
N GLY A 35 14.15 -17.49 1.79
CA GLY A 35 15.41 -17.93 2.37
C GLY A 35 15.73 -17.35 3.76
N LEU A 36 14.83 -16.57 4.37
CA LEU A 36 14.97 -16.11 5.76
C LEU A 36 14.80 -17.30 6.71
N LEU A 37 15.82 -17.58 7.51
CA LEU A 37 15.82 -18.68 8.48
C LEU A 37 15.47 -18.22 9.88
N SER A 38 16.05 -17.11 10.32
CA SER A 38 15.87 -16.57 11.67
C SER A 38 15.82 -15.05 11.66
N TYR A 39 15.00 -14.49 12.53
CA TYR A 39 14.87 -13.06 12.70
C TYR A 39 14.61 -12.69 14.16
N TRP A 40 15.60 -12.09 14.80
CA TRP A 40 15.52 -11.61 16.17
C TRP A 40 15.28 -10.11 16.16
N LYS A 41 14.06 -9.70 16.52
CA LYS A 41 13.69 -8.29 16.65
C LYS A 41 14.40 -7.61 17.80
N LEU A 42 14.72 -8.36 18.87
CA LEU A 42 15.30 -7.82 20.10
C LEU A 42 14.37 -6.81 20.81
N ASP A 43 13.06 -7.02 20.61
CA ASP A 43 11.98 -6.14 21.05
C ASP A 43 11.51 -6.40 22.50
N GLU A 44 12.11 -7.40 23.14
CA GLU A 44 11.71 -7.83 24.46
C GLU A 44 11.89 -6.72 25.51
N SER A 45 11.15 -6.79 26.61
CA SER A 45 11.42 -5.96 27.79
C SER A 45 12.29 -6.67 28.83
N ASN A 46 12.31 -8.00 28.79
CA ASN A 46 13.14 -8.91 29.59
C ASN A 46 13.03 -10.34 29.02
N GLY A 47 13.87 -11.24 29.52
CA GLY A 47 13.79 -12.67 29.20
C GLY A 47 14.50 -13.07 27.91
N ASN A 48 14.13 -14.24 27.40
CA ASN A 48 14.70 -14.84 26.19
C ASN A 48 14.23 -14.11 24.94
N VAL A 49 15.11 -14.06 23.93
CA VAL A 49 14.87 -13.35 22.67
C VAL A 49 14.18 -14.27 21.67
N ALA A 50 12.98 -13.90 21.24
CA ALA A 50 12.23 -14.69 20.27
C ALA A 50 12.88 -14.65 18.88
N ASP A 51 13.03 -15.82 18.28
CA ASP A 51 13.19 -15.90 16.83
C ASP A 51 11.79 -15.75 16.20
N SER A 52 11.49 -14.57 15.69
CA SER A 52 10.17 -14.21 15.15
C SER A 52 9.82 -14.96 13.86
N LYS A 53 10.82 -15.56 13.19
CA LYS A 53 10.63 -16.30 11.93
C LYS A 53 10.79 -17.81 12.10
N GLY A 54 11.81 -18.23 12.83
CA GLY A 54 12.24 -19.61 12.93
C GLY A 54 11.98 -20.22 14.30
N SER A 55 12.89 -21.10 14.72
CA SER A 55 12.84 -21.78 16.02
C SER A 55 14.10 -21.56 16.86
N ASN A 56 15.02 -20.69 16.39
CA ASN A 56 16.31 -20.45 17.03
C ASN A 56 16.19 -19.38 18.13
N THR A 57 15.22 -19.55 19.04
CA THR A 57 15.01 -18.64 20.18
C THR A 57 16.31 -18.49 20.99
N GLY A 58 16.69 -17.26 21.27
CA GLY A 58 17.90 -16.90 21.99
C GLY A 58 17.68 -16.94 23.50
N THR A 59 18.57 -17.63 24.22
CA THR A 59 18.63 -17.58 25.69
C THR A 59 19.46 -16.38 26.11
N ASN A 60 18.83 -15.43 26.79
CA ASN A 60 19.45 -14.20 27.24
C ASN A 60 20.26 -14.45 28.53
N SER A 61 21.49 -13.95 28.58
CA SER A 61 22.27 -13.81 29.81
C SER A 61 22.78 -12.38 29.94
N ASN A 62 22.32 -11.65 30.97
CA ASN A 62 22.73 -10.28 31.32
C ASN A 62 22.54 -9.20 30.23
N VAL A 63 21.79 -9.47 29.15
CA VAL A 63 21.36 -8.45 28.20
C VAL A 63 20.11 -7.76 28.74
N THR A 64 20.13 -6.43 28.74
CA THR A 64 18.97 -5.59 29.04
C THR A 64 18.38 -5.03 27.76
N PHE A 65 17.11 -4.60 27.78
CA PHE A 65 16.46 -4.02 26.62
C PHE A 65 16.04 -2.58 26.89
N THR A 66 16.30 -1.69 25.93
CA THR A 66 15.92 -0.27 25.96
C THR A 66 15.48 0.17 24.57
N THR A 67 15.14 1.44 24.34
CA THR A 67 14.78 1.93 22.99
C THR A 67 15.86 1.58 21.96
N GLY A 68 15.45 0.82 20.94
CA GLY A 68 16.30 0.32 19.85
C GLY A 68 16.37 1.28 18.68
N LYS A 69 16.74 0.73 17.52
CA LYS A 69 16.58 1.38 16.23
C LYS A 69 15.11 1.37 15.80
N ILE A 70 14.44 0.25 16.00
CA ILE A 70 13.00 0.06 15.83
C ILE A 70 12.51 -0.43 17.18
N ASN A 71 11.47 0.21 17.76
CA ASN A 71 10.92 -0.20 19.06
C ASN A 71 12.00 -0.36 20.16
N ASN A 72 12.25 -1.58 20.67
CA ASN A 72 13.29 -1.88 21.67
C ASN A 72 14.53 -2.50 21.00
N GLY A 73 15.64 -2.58 21.72
CA GLY A 73 16.86 -3.21 21.26
C GLY A 73 17.69 -3.75 22.42
N ALA A 74 18.49 -4.78 22.12
CA ALA A 74 19.34 -5.46 23.09
C ALA A 74 20.57 -4.61 23.42
N VAL A 75 20.85 -4.43 24.71
CA VAL A 75 22.00 -3.69 25.24
C VAL A 75 22.98 -4.66 25.90
N PHE A 76 24.19 -4.69 25.38
CA PHE A 76 25.29 -5.52 25.84
C PHE A 76 26.27 -4.68 26.66
N ASN A 77 26.69 -5.21 27.81
CA ASN A 77 27.46 -4.47 28.82
C ASN A 77 28.99 -4.58 28.64
N GLY A 78 29.49 -5.30 27.64
CA GLY A 78 30.93 -5.46 27.39
C GLY A 78 31.69 -6.34 28.38
N SER A 79 31.02 -7.10 29.25
CA SER A 79 31.70 -7.94 30.27
C SER A 79 31.04 -9.29 30.58
N SER A 80 29.71 -9.39 30.43
CA SER A 80 28.96 -10.59 30.81
C SER A 80 27.67 -10.81 30.03
N ALA A 81 27.29 -9.84 29.18
CA ALA A 81 26.07 -9.89 28.40
C ALA A 81 26.26 -10.69 27.10
N LEU A 82 25.41 -11.70 26.87
CA LEU A 82 25.36 -12.48 25.64
C LEU A 82 23.95 -13.05 25.41
N ILE A 83 23.65 -13.43 24.17
CA ILE A 83 22.49 -14.27 23.85
C ILE A 83 22.98 -15.54 23.15
N SER A 84 22.75 -16.70 23.72
CA SER A 84 23.06 -17.98 23.05
C SER A 84 21.85 -18.44 22.24
N HIS A 85 22.04 -18.92 21.02
CA HIS A 85 20.96 -19.43 20.18
C HIS A 85 21.33 -20.76 19.53
N SER A 86 20.29 -21.50 19.13
CA SER A 86 20.46 -22.66 18.25
C SER A 86 20.90 -22.19 16.85
N ALA A 87 21.63 -23.04 16.13
CA ALA A 87 21.93 -22.87 14.71
C ALA A 87 21.22 -23.93 13.85
N SER A 88 20.12 -24.48 14.35
CA SER A 88 19.31 -25.47 13.65
C SER A 88 18.83 -24.92 12.30
N GLY A 89 19.06 -25.70 11.25
CA GLY A 89 18.71 -25.33 9.87
C GLY A 89 19.65 -24.31 9.21
N PHE A 90 20.69 -23.83 9.90
CA PHE A 90 21.64 -22.88 9.31
C PHE A 90 22.54 -23.56 8.27
N PRO A 91 23.01 -22.83 7.25
CA PRO A 91 23.87 -23.40 6.22
C PRO A 91 25.21 -23.89 6.80
N THR A 92 25.70 -25.02 6.29
CA THR A 92 27.01 -25.60 6.64
C THR A 92 28.01 -25.47 5.50
N GLY A 93 29.29 -25.72 5.77
CA GLY A 93 30.35 -25.67 4.77
C GLY A 93 30.36 -24.35 4.02
N ASN A 94 30.48 -24.44 2.70
CA ASN A 94 30.62 -23.29 1.81
C ASN A 94 29.30 -22.77 1.22
N SER A 95 28.13 -23.16 1.72
CA SER A 95 26.85 -22.68 1.18
C SER A 95 26.71 -21.15 1.25
N ALA A 96 25.95 -20.54 0.34
CA ALA A 96 25.65 -19.11 0.37
C ALA A 96 24.82 -18.71 1.60
N ARG A 97 24.98 -17.48 2.07
CA ARG A 97 24.31 -16.96 3.27
C ARG A 97 24.46 -15.46 3.40
N SER A 98 23.52 -14.83 4.11
CA SER A 98 23.59 -13.40 4.41
C SER A 98 23.10 -13.11 5.82
N ILE A 99 23.64 -12.07 6.44
CA ILE A 99 23.15 -11.54 7.72
C ILE A 99 22.97 -10.03 7.59
N ASN A 100 21.93 -9.51 8.26
CA ASN A 100 21.69 -8.08 8.41
C ASN A 100 21.38 -7.77 9.86
N PHE A 101 21.90 -6.66 10.38
CA PHE A 101 21.55 -6.17 11.71
C PHE A 101 21.81 -4.66 11.81
N TRP A 102 21.15 -4.03 12.78
CA TRP A 102 21.51 -2.69 13.24
C TRP A 102 22.42 -2.80 14.46
N MET A 103 23.44 -1.95 14.51
CA MET A 103 24.33 -1.86 15.66
C MET A 103 24.62 -0.42 16.05
N LYS A 104 24.84 -0.20 17.35
CA LYS A 104 25.30 1.07 17.93
C LYS A 104 26.32 0.76 19.01
N LYS A 105 27.60 0.78 18.65
CA LYS A 105 28.70 0.49 19.58
C LYS A 105 28.96 1.67 20.51
N THR A 106 29.42 1.40 21.73
CA THR A 106 29.93 2.43 22.65
C THR A 106 31.45 2.55 22.50
N SER A 107 32.24 1.89 23.34
CA SER A 107 33.70 2.02 23.39
C SER A 107 34.46 0.76 22.99
N VAL A 108 33.76 -0.26 22.48
CA VAL A 108 34.40 -1.50 22.04
C VAL A 108 35.10 -1.31 20.69
N THR A 109 36.35 -1.77 20.62
CA THR A 109 37.14 -1.82 19.38
C THR A 109 37.34 -3.25 18.89
N GLN A 110 37.14 -4.24 19.76
CA GLN A 110 37.19 -5.65 19.42
C GLN A 110 36.11 -6.45 20.16
N ALA A 111 35.21 -7.11 19.41
CA ALA A 111 34.19 -8.02 19.96
C ALA A 111 33.57 -8.89 18.88
N SER A 112 33.13 -10.10 19.25
CA SER A 112 32.18 -10.86 18.43
C SER A 112 30.79 -10.24 18.55
N ILE A 113 30.14 -10.05 17.41
CA ILE A 113 28.81 -9.45 17.30
C ILE A 113 27.76 -10.54 17.19
N TRP A 114 27.98 -11.50 16.30
CA TRP A 114 27.07 -12.59 16.03
C TRP A 114 27.84 -13.74 15.37
N GLN A 115 27.59 -14.98 15.80
CA GLN A 115 28.29 -16.12 15.23
C GLN A 115 27.51 -17.43 15.34
N TYR A 116 27.93 -18.41 14.54
CA TYR A 116 27.66 -19.82 14.82
C TYR A 116 28.78 -20.71 14.27
N GLY A 117 28.81 -21.93 14.76
CA GLY A 117 29.77 -22.96 14.44
C GLY A 117 30.80 -23.15 15.55
N THR A 118 31.85 -23.91 15.26
CA THR A 118 32.88 -24.25 16.26
C THR A 118 34.24 -23.80 15.78
N GLU A 119 34.96 -23.06 16.62
CA GLU A 119 36.26 -22.49 16.24
C GLU A 119 37.37 -23.54 16.12
N GLY A 120 37.31 -24.61 16.92
CA GLY A 120 38.19 -25.78 16.77
C GLY A 120 38.05 -26.41 15.38
N ASN A 121 39.08 -26.24 14.55
CA ASN A 121 39.19 -26.68 13.15
C ASN A 121 38.55 -25.76 12.08
N GLY A 122 38.27 -24.49 12.40
CA GLY A 122 37.85 -23.50 11.39
C GLY A 122 36.44 -23.67 10.86
N LEU A 123 35.55 -24.19 11.70
CA LEU A 123 34.17 -24.53 11.36
C LEU A 123 33.18 -23.46 11.82
N LEU A 124 33.59 -22.20 11.90
CA LEU A 124 32.77 -21.10 12.42
C LEU A 124 32.50 -20.05 11.35
N TRP A 125 31.39 -19.33 11.49
CA TRP A 125 31.13 -18.06 10.81
C TRP A 125 30.79 -17.01 11.86
N ASP A 126 31.71 -16.06 12.08
CA ASP A 126 31.63 -15.07 13.15
C ASP A 126 31.84 -13.68 12.60
N VAL A 127 30.87 -12.84 12.87
CA VAL A 127 30.89 -11.41 12.58
C VAL A 127 31.59 -10.72 13.74
N VAL A 128 32.81 -10.28 13.48
CA VAL A 128 33.67 -9.67 14.50
C VAL A 128 33.92 -8.21 14.15
N MET A 129 33.95 -7.37 15.18
CA MET A 129 34.53 -6.05 15.07
C MET A 129 36.00 -6.11 15.49
N ILE A 130 36.90 -5.49 14.71
CA ILE A 130 38.31 -5.27 15.07
C ILE A 130 38.70 -3.89 14.57
N SER A 131 39.29 -3.06 15.42
CA SER A 131 39.70 -1.68 15.10
C SER A 131 38.58 -0.86 14.45
N ASN A 132 37.37 -0.98 14.98
CA ASN A 132 36.12 -0.36 14.47
C ASN A 132 35.65 -0.85 13.09
N LYS A 133 36.30 -1.83 12.47
CA LYS A 133 35.87 -2.42 11.19
C LYS A 133 35.19 -3.76 11.41
N ILE A 134 34.27 -4.10 10.53
CA ILE A 134 33.61 -5.41 10.52
C ILE A 134 34.49 -6.39 9.75
N ARG A 135 34.63 -7.59 10.28
CA ARG A 135 35.38 -8.70 9.71
C ARG A 135 34.57 -9.97 9.86
N ILE A 136 34.74 -10.89 8.92
CA ILE A 136 34.36 -12.28 9.13
C ILE A 136 35.56 -13.12 9.58
N ASN A 137 35.37 -13.88 10.64
CA ASN A 137 36.25 -14.98 11.01
C ASN A 137 35.69 -16.30 10.45
N GLY A 138 36.45 -16.93 9.56
CA GLY A 138 36.29 -18.32 9.14
C GLY A 138 37.69 -18.92 9.00
N TYR A 139 38.11 -19.77 9.94
CA TYR A 139 39.52 -20.17 10.03
C TYR A 139 39.89 -21.30 9.07
N THR A 140 39.95 -21.02 7.78
CA THR A 140 40.85 -21.77 6.88
C THR A 140 41.89 -20.80 6.36
N THR A 141 43.13 -20.99 6.83
CA THR A 141 44.39 -20.32 6.43
C THR A 141 44.22 -19.04 5.57
N ASN A 142 44.22 -17.88 6.23
CA ASN A 142 44.35 -16.51 5.65
C ASN A 142 43.08 -15.82 5.13
N ALA A 143 41.87 -16.32 5.41
CA ALA A 143 40.61 -15.62 5.16
C ALA A 143 40.37 -14.47 6.17
N ILE A 144 41.11 -13.37 6.04
CA ILE A 144 40.94 -12.16 6.86
C ILE A 144 40.55 -11.03 5.91
N ASP A 145 39.31 -10.59 5.98
CA ASP A 145 38.86 -9.40 5.26
C ASP A 145 38.15 -8.43 6.18
N TYR A 146 38.32 -7.14 5.92
CA TYR A 146 37.76 -6.05 6.70
C TYR A 146 36.86 -5.20 5.83
N SER A 147 35.79 -4.67 6.41
CA SER A 147 35.05 -3.58 5.82
C SER A 147 35.96 -2.39 5.51
N ASN A 148 35.63 -1.65 4.44
CA ASN A 148 36.28 -0.39 4.15
C ASN A 148 35.79 0.68 5.13
N THR A 149 34.49 0.68 5.42
CA THR A 149 33.84 1.59 6.36
C THR A 149 34.13 1.21 7.82
N GLU A 150 34.45 2.21 8.64
CA GLU A 150 34.52 2.10 10.10
C GLU A 150 33.16 2.35 10.73
N ILE A 151 32.83 1.58 11.76
CA ILE A 151 31.62 1.78 12.57
C ILE A 151 31.82 3.00 13.47
N PRO A 152 30.99 4.05 13.36
CA PRO A 152 31.02 5.18 14.28
C PRO A 152 30.56 4.78 15.69
N THR A 153 31.15 5.40 16.71
CA THR A 153 30.71 5.28 18.11
C THR A 153 29.37 5.99 18.32
N ASN A 154 28.46 5.36 19.06
CA ASN A 154 27.16 5.88 19.48
C ASN A 154 26.21 6.28 18.33
N VAL A 155 26.43 5.76 17.13
CA VAL A 155 25.56 5.98 15.96
C VAL A 155 25.01 4.64 15.47
N TRP A 156 23.69 4.56 15.32
CA TRP A 156 23.05 3.41 14.69
C TRP A 156 23.52 3.27 13.25
N THR A 157 24.11 2.11 12.96
CA THR A 157 24.63 1.74 11.64
C THR A 157 24.02 0.40 11.25
N MET A 158 23.41 0.32 10.07
CA MET A 158 22.96 -0.96 9.52
C MET A 158 24.13 -1.63 8.82
N VAL A 159 24.39 -2.89 9.16
CA VAL A 159 25.43 -3.71 8.55
C VAL A 159 24.78 -4.91 7.88
N SER A 160 25.09 -5.13 6.60
CA SER A 160 24.73 -6.37 5.92
C SER A 160 25.99 -7.05 5.37
N ILE A 161 26.05 -8.37 5.51
CA ILE A 161 27.18 -9.18 5.07
C ILE A 161 26.63 -10.30 4.20
N VAL A 162 27.18 -10.46 3.01
CA VAL A 162 26.73 -11.42 2.00
C VAL A 162 27.88 -12.33 1.61
N PHE A 163 27.73 -13.62 1.84
CA PHE A 163 28.66 -14.65 1.37
C PHE A 163 28.01 -15.45 0.24
N ASP A 164 28.66 -15.48 -0.92
CA ASP A 164 28.09 -16.03 -2.15
C ASP A 164 28.17 -17.56 -2.28
N GLY A 165 28.90 -18.21 -1.39
CA GLY A 165 29.16 -19.64 -1.45
C GLY A 165 30.12 -20.09 -2.56
N ALA A 166 30.68 -19.15 -3.31
CA ALA A 166 31.81 -19.33 -4.22
C ALA A 166 33.12 -18.81 -3.62
N GLY A 167 33.05 -18.21 -2.43
CA GLY A 167 34.21 -17.75 -1.66
C GLY A 167 34.38 -16.24 -1.64
N ASN A 168 33.38 -15.47 -2.10
CA ASN A 168 33.39 -14.02 -2.01
C ASN A 168 32.47 -13.52 -0.91
N ILE A 169 32.92 -12.46 -0.26
CA ILE A 169 32.17 -11.74 0.76
C ILE A 169 31.99 -10.29 0.36
N ALA A 170 30.77 -9.77 0.53
CA ALA A 170 30.44 -8.38 0.31
C ALA A 170 29.88 -7.76 1.60
N TYR A 171 30.28 -6.52 1.86
CA TYR A 171 29.79 -5.73 3.00
C TYR A 171 28.92 -4.59 2.50
N TYR A 172 27.94 -4.22 3.31
CA TYR A 172 27.07 -3.09 3.07
C TYR A 172 26.86 -2.31 4.37
N PHE A 173 26.89 -1.00 4.26
CA PHE A 173 26.67 -0.07 5.37
C PHE A 173 25.55 0.88 5.00
N ASN A 174 24.52 0.96 5.85
CA ASN A 174 23.37 1.85 5.65
C ASN A 174 22.75 1.71 4.23
N GLY A 175 22.61 0.47 3.77
CA GLY A 175 22.04 0.14 2.46
C GLY A 175 23.01 0.25 1.28
N SER A 176 24.21 0.84 1.47
CA SER A 176 25.18 1.09 0.41
C SER A 176 26.28 0.02 0.39
N PRO A 177 26.76 -0.42 -0.79
CA PRO A 177 27.86 -1.38 -0.89
C PRO A 177 29.17 -0.77 -0.38
N ASP A 178 29.96 -1.59 0.32
CA ASP A 178 31.24 -1.23 0.93
C ASP A 178 32.42 -2.06 0.38
N GLY A 179 32.20 -2.78 -0.73
CA GLY A 179 33.20 -3.58 -1.42
C GLY A 179 32.95 -5.08 -1.33
N THR A 180 33.78 -5.83 -2.05
CA THR A 180 33.73 -7.29 -2.13
C THR A 180 35.15 -7.84 -2.21
N THR A 181 35.40 -8.93 -1.47
CA THR A 181 36.70 -9.59 -1.41
C THR A 181 36.53 -11.11 -1.47
N THR A 182 37.52 -11.80 -2.02
CA THR A 182 37.59 -13.26 -1.99
C THR A 182 38.26 -13.74 -0.71
N ILE A 183 37.54 -14.52 0.09
CA ILE A 183 38.02 -15.12 1.34
C ILE A 183 38.23 -16.63 1.24
N GLY A 184 37.90 -17.24 0.10
CA GLY A 184 38.04 -18.68 -0.12
C GLY A 184 36.90 -19.49 0.47
N THR A 185 37.13 -20.79 0.70
CA THR A 185 36.09 -21.75 1.09
C THR A 185 35.87 -21.76 2.60
N LEU A 186 34.61 -21.68 3.03
CA LEU A 186 34.21 -21.88 4.42
C LEU A 186 33.93 -23.35 4.72
N ASN A 187 34.21 -23.78 5.96
CA ASN A 187 33.88 -25.11 6.47
C ASN A 187 32.91 -25.06 7.67
N THR A 188 31.99 -24.08 7.69
CA THR A 188 31.16 -23.79 8.87
C THR A 188 30.28 -24.97 9.31
N SER A 189 30.15 -25.18 10.61
CA SER A 189 29.23 -26.15 11.22
C SER A 189 28.00 -25.45 11.80
N ALA A 190 26.84 -26.09 11.77
CA ALA A 190 25.57 -25.50 12.24
C ALA A 190 25.31 -25.82 13.72
N ASN A 191 26.15 -25.29 14.62
CA ASN A 191 26.03 -25.44 16.08
C ASN A 191 26.45 -24.15 16.81
N ASN A 192 26.36 -24.13 18.14
CA ASN A 192 26.96 -23.10 19.01
C ASN A 192 26.73 -21.64 18.55
N GLY A 193 25.47 -21.23 18.42
CA GLY A 193 25.13 -19.86 18.05
C GLY A 193 25.25 -18.89 19.21
N GLN A 194 25.83 -17.71 19.00
CA GLN A 194 25.91 -16.66 20.01
C GLN A 194 25.79 -15.27 19.40
N ILE A 195 25.30 -14.33 20.21
CA ILE A 195 25.23 -12.90 19.93
C ILE A 195 25.95 -12.17 21.07
N GLY A 196 26.86 -11.28 20.71
CA GLY A 196 27.60 -10.42 21.64
C GLY A 196 28.77 -11.08 22.38
N LEU A 197 29.15 -12.32 22.05
CA LEU A 197 30.30 -13.03 22.59
C LEU A 197 30.78 -14.13 21.64
N ASP A 198 32.07 -14.43 21.65
CA ASP A 198 32.63 -15.61 20.97
C ASP A 198 32.48 -16.92 21.78
N ASN A 199 32.71 -18.05 21.12
CA ASN A 199 32.51 -19.37 21.74
C ASN A 199 33.51 -19.73 22.85
N TYR A 200 34.57 -18.94 23.07
CA TYR A 200 35.54 -19.13 24.14
C TYR A 200 35.30 -18.19 25.33
N GLY A 201 34.30 -17.31 25.24
CA GLY A 201 34.01 -16.33 26.27
C GLY A 201 34.93 -15.10 26.22
N ASN A 202 35.58 -14.84 25.08
CA ASN A 202 36.36 -13.63 24.85
C ASN A 202 35.59 -12.62 24.00
N GLY A 203 35.95 -11.34 24.13
CA GLY A 203 35.44 -10.29 23.22
C GLY A 203 33.96 -9.96 23.37
N TYR A 204 33.51 -9.70 24.61
CA TYR A 204 32.15 -9.22 24.87
C TYR A 204 31.85 -7.93 24.11
N TYR A 205 30.73 -7.91 23.40
CA TYR A 205 30.22 -6.70 22.76
C TYR A 205 29.77 -5.66 23.79
N SER A 206 30.07 -4.39 23.53
CA SER A 206 29.58 -3.25 24.32
C SER A 206 28.85 -2.28 23.39
N GLY A 207 27.53 -2.17 23.58
CA GLY A 207 26.66 -1.39 22.70
C GLY A 207 25.27 -2.00 22.57
N SER A 208 24.52 -1.50 21.59
CA SER A 208 23.18 -1.97 21.28
C SER A 208 23.14 -2.70 19.94
N LEU A 209 22.38 -3.79 19.86
CA LEU A 209 22.01 -4.48 18.62
C LEU A 209 20.50 -4.47 18.45
N ASP A 210 20.06 -4.49 17.20
CA ASP A 210 18.64 -4.51 16.85
C ASP A 210 18.40 -5.18 15.48
N GLU A 211 17.23 -5.77 15.29
CA GLU A 211 16.72 -6.31 14.02
C GLU A 211 17.69 -7.25 13.27
N ILE A 212 18.14 -8.32 13.93
CA ILE A 212 19.07 -9.30 13.36
C ILE A 212 18.32 -10.30 12.49
N GLY A 213 18.55 -10.27 11.18
CA GLY A 213 18.01 -11.23 10.21
C GLY A 213 19.10 -12.11 9.58
N PHE A 214 18.76 -13.36 9.31
CA PHE A 214 19.67 -14.35 8.75
C PHE A 214 19.06 -15.15 7.59
N TRP A 215 19.74 -15.20 6.45
CA TRP A 215 19.28 -15.84 5.21
C TRP A 215 20.23 -16.94 4.73
N ASN A 216 19.68 -18.01 4.16
CA ASN A 216 20.43 -19.11 3.53
C ASN A 216 20.77 -18.87 2.05
N ARG A 217 20.84 -17.60 1.65
CA ARG A 217 21.14 -17.17 0.28
C ARG A 217 21.85 -15.82 0.31
N THR A 218 22.31 -15.39 -0.86
CA THR A 218 22.74 -14.00 -1.04
C THR A 218 21.53 -13.06 -1.03
N LEU A 219 21.67 -11.95 -0.31
CA LEU A 219 20.80 -10.79 -0.48
C LEU A 219 21.34 -9.92 -1.63
N THR A 220 20.42 -9.35 -2.38
CA THR A 220 20.73 -8.38 -3.44
C THR A 220 20.88 -6.97 -2.87
N THR A 221 21.58 -6.08 -3.59
CA THR A 221 21.68 -4.65 -3.22
C THR A 221 20.31 -3.98 -3.08
N THR A 222 19.33 -4.38 -3.90
CA THR A 222 17.95 -3.87 -3.81
C THR A 222 17.29 -4.28 -2.49
N GLU A 223 17.40 -5.55 -2.11
CA GLU A 223 16.88 -6.05 -0.82
C GLU A 223 17.57 -5.38 0.37
N ILE A 224 18.88 -5.13 0.28
CA ILE A 224 19.65 -4.46 1.34
C ILE A 224 19.24 -2.98 1.44
N THR A 225 19.03 -2.30 0.31
CA THR A 225 18.47 -0.93 0.30
C THR A 225 17.06 -0.91 0.91
N GLN A 226 16.25 -1.93 0.64
CA GLN A 226 14.92 -2.09 1.24
C GLN A 226 14.99 -2.29 2.76
N LEU A 227 15.91 -3.13 3.26
CA LEU A 227 16.15 -3.30 4.71
C LEU A 227 16.55 -1.99 5.38
N TYR A 228 17.34 -1.15 4.71
CA TYR A 228 17.74 0.16 5.23
C TYR A 228 16.58 1.16 5.30
N ASN A 229 15.72 1.16 4.28
CA ASN A 229 14.51 2.00 4.20
C ASN A 229 14.78 3.48 4.53
N SER A 230 15.77 4.07 3.85
CA SER A 230 16.20 5.47 4.07
C SER A 230 16.56 5.78 5.53
N GLY A 231 17.05 4.78 6.27
CA GLY A 231 17.43 4.90 7.66
C GLY A 231 16.33 4.61 8.66
N ASN A 232 15.08 4.33 8.24
CA ASN A 232 14.01 3.93 9.16
C ASN A 232 14.07 2.45 9.53
N GLY A 233 14.77 1.64 8.72
CA GLY A 233 14.73 0.18 8.81
C GLY A 233 13.42 -0.42 8.29
N PHE A 234 13.48 -1.68 7.88
CA PHE A 234 12.32 -2.45 7.46
C PHE A 234 12.33 -3.82 8.16
N ALA A 235 11.55 -3.93 9.23
CA ALA A 235 11.55 -5.09 10.12
C ALA A 235 10.67 -6.24 9.63
N TYR A 236 10.97 -7.47 10.08
CA TYR A 236 10.11 -8.63 9.89
C TYR A 236 8.70 -8.37 10.50
N PRO A 237 7.58 -8.68 9.81
CA PRO A 237 7.43 -9.60 8.67
C PRO A 237 7.73 -9.02 7.28
N PHE A 238 8.40 -7.87 7.19
CA PHE A 238 8.69 -7.18 5.93
C PHE A 238 7.40 -6.83 5.18
N ALA A 239 6.44 -6.27 5.92
CA ALA A 239 5.16 -5.88 5.39
C ALA A 239 4.97 -4.35 5.40
N SER A 240 4.34 -3.83 4.36
CA SER A 240 3.92 -2.44 4.20
C SER A 240 2.40 -2.36 4.01
N ASN A 241 1.84 -1.15 3.96
CA ASN A 241 0.46 -0.99 3.50
C ASN A 241 0.26 -1.56 2.08
N PRO A 242 -0.96 -1.96 1.71
CA PRO A 242 -1.26 -2.42 0.35
C PRO A 242 -1.04 -1.33 -0.70
N THR A 243 -0.93 -1.73 -1.97
CA THR A 243 -0.98 -0.79 -3.09
C THR A 243 -2.30 -0.99 -3.85
N VAL A 244 -3.09 0.07 -3.97
CA VAL A 244 -4.41 0.02 -4.60
C VAL A 244 -4.61 1.19 -5.57
N THR A 245 -5.32 0.94 -6.65
CA THR A 245 -5.67 1.94 -7.68
C THR A 245 -7.17 1.97 -7.89
N THR A 246 -7.74 3.18 -8.03
CA THR A 246 -9.14 3.37 -8.38
C THR A 246 -9.27 3.51 -9.90
N GLN A 247 -10.14 2.71 -10.49
CA GLN A 247 -10.46 2.75 -11.92
C GLN A 247 -11.80 3.45 -12.15
N THR A 248 -12.07 3.85 -13.40
CA THR A 248 -13.30 4.58 -13.77
C THR A 248 -14.56 3.85 -13.33
N VAL A 249 -15.53 4.59 -12.79
CA VAL A 249 -16.85 4.05 -12.44
C VAL A 249 -17.61 3.68 -13.72
N SER A 250 -18.36 2.58 -13.68
CA SER A 250 -19.18 2.07 -14.79
C SER A 250 -20.63 1.81 -14.35
N SER A 251 -21.51 1.47 -15.30
CA SER A 251 -22.93 1.14 -15.05
C SER A 251 -23.65 2.16 -14.15
N ILE A 252 -23.40 3.44 -14.42
CA ILE A 252 -23.96 4.55 -13.64
C ILE A 252 -25.47 4.63 -13.90
N ALA A 253 -26.26 4.48 -12.84
CA ALA A 253 -27.71 4.64 -12.85
C ALA A 253 -28.12 5.77 -11.89
N ALA A 254 -29.43 5.91 -11.67
CA ALA A 254 -29.96 6.96 -10.79
C ALA A 254 -29.60 6.73 -9.31
N THR A 255 -29.58 5.48 -8.86
CA THR A 255 -29.36 5.14 -7.44
C THR A 255 -28.24 4.13 -7.22
N THR A 256 -27.61 3.67 -8.30
CA THR A 256 -26.52 2.67 -8.25
C THR A 256 -25.40 3.03 -9.22
N ALA A 257 -24.21 2.50 -8.96
CA ALA A 257 -23.10 2.48 -9.91
C ALA A 257 -22.15 1.31 -9.61
N THR A 258 -21.24 1.00 -10.52
CA THR A 258 -20.19 0.00 -10.30
C THR A 258 -18.84 0.67 -10.12
N GLY A 259 -18.27 0.57 -8.92
CA GLY A 259 -16.92 1.01 -8.63
C GLY A 259 -15.91 -0.06 -9.02
N ASN A 260 -14.80 0.36 -9.60
CA ASN A 260 -13.76 -0.53 -10.13
C ASN A 260 -12.43 -0.20 -9.45
N GLY A 261 -11.69 -1.24 -9.03
CA GLY A 261 -10.41 -1.07 -8.35
C GLY A 261 -9.45 -2.23 -8.61
N THR A 262 -8.18 -2.04 -8.31
CA THR A 262 -7.16 -3.09 -8.38
C THR A 262 -6.24 -2.99 -7.19
N VAL A 263 -6.06 -4.08 -6.45
CA VAL A 263 -4.98 -4.23 -5.48
C VAL A 263 -3.77 -4.80 -6.21
N SER A 264 -2.76 -3.97 -6.50
CA SER A 264 -1.57 -4.40 -7.24
C SER A 264 -0.51 -5.07 -6.35
N SER A 265 -0.55 -4.82 -5.04
CA SER A 265 0.28 -5.47 -4.04
C SER A 265 -0.45 -5.53 -2.70
N ASP A 266 -0.30 -6.65 -1.98
CA ASP A 266 -0.76 -6.78 -0.60
C ASP A 266 0.24 -6.21 0.41
N GLY A 267 1.39 -5.73 -0.07
CA GLY A 267 2.45 -5.20 0.79
C GLY A 267 3.13 -6.27 1.63
N GLY A 268 3.02 -7.57 1.31
CA GLY A 268 3.64 -8.66 2.08
C GLY A 268 2.86 -9.09 3.33
N ALA A 269 1.68 -8.54 3.58
CA ALA A 269 0.74 -9.00 4.59
C ALA A 269 -0.63 -9.26 3.96
N THR A 270 -1.33 -10.30 4.42
CA THR A 270 -2.63 -10.70 3.88
C THR A 270 -3.64 -9.56 3.92
N ILE A 271 -4.32 -9.33 2.79
CA ILE A 271 -5.45 -8.41 2.71
C ILE A 271 -6.61 -8.96 3.54
N THR A 272 -7.07 -8.16 4.51
CA THR A 272 -8.20 -8.47 5.40
C THR A 272 -9.52 -7.89 4.90
N GLU A 273 -9.48 -6.77 4.18
CA GLU A 273 -10.64 -6.14 3.54
C GLU A 273 -10.19 -5.37 2.28
N ARG A 274 -10.99 -5.40 1.22
CA ARG A 274 -10.83 -4.50 0.06
C ARG A 274 -12.19 -4.05 -0.44
N GLY A 275 -12.26 -2.90 -1.09
CA GLY A 275 -13.53 -2.40 -1.59
C GLY A 275 -13.45 -1.00 -2.19
N ILE A 276 -14.61 -0.37 -2.28
CA ILE A 276 -14.77 1.00 -2.77
C ILE A 276 -15.47 1.82 -1.68
N CYS A 277 -14.98 3.04 -1.41
CA CYS A 277 -15.66 4.02 -0.56
C CYS A 277 -16.01 5.28 -1.36
N TRP A 278 -17.11 5.94 -1.00
CA TRP A 278 -17.63 7.11 -1.71
C TRP A 278 -18.32 8.11 -0.79
N ASN A 279 -18.39 9.37 -1.25
CA ASN A 279 -19.08 10.47 -0.57
C ASN A 279 -19.44 11.58 -1.59
N THR A 280 -20.32 12.51 -1.22
CA THR A 280 -20.60 13.73 -2.00
C THR A 280 -19.58 14.85 -1.75
N SER A 281 -18.65 14.65 -0.83
CA SER A 281 -17.49 15.50 -0.59
C SER A 281 -16.20 14.76 -0.96
N THR A 282 -15.14 15.52 -1.27
CA THR A 282 -13.81 14.97 -1.58
C THR A 282 -13.22 14.20 -0.39
N GLY A 283 -12.26 13.33 -0.69
CA GLY A 283 -11.52 12.52 0.28
C GLY A 283 -12.34 11.43 0.97
N PRO A 284 -13.18 10.63 0.26
CA PRO A 284 -13.93 9.57 0.93
C PRO A 284 -12.97 8.55 1.55
N THR A 285 -13.35 8.07 2.73
CA THR A 285 -12.63 7.05 3.51
C THR A 285 -13.56 5.89 3.84
N THR A 286 -13.04 4.83 4.45
CA THR A 286 -13.86 3.71 4.96
C THR A 286 -14.84 4.09 6.08
N ALA A 287 -14.78 5.32 6.61
CA ALA A 287 -15.76 5.85 7.54
C ALA A 287 -17.01 6.44 6.84
N ASN A 288 -16.97 6.63 5.52
CA ASN A 288 -18.11 7.06 4.71
C ASN A 288 -18.88 5.84 4.18
N SER A 289 -19.71 6.05 3.14
CA SER A 289 -20.35 4.95 2.42
C SER A 289 -19.28 4.05 1.78
N LYS A 290 -19.42 2.73 1.94
CA LYS A 290 -18.49 1.75 1.38
C LYS A 290 -19.19 0.46 0.94
N ALA A 291 -18.57 -0.22 -0.01
CA ALA A 291 -18.92 -1.56 -0.46
C ALA A 291 -17.67 -2.43 -0.44
N ILE A 292 -17.77 -3.60 0.19
CA ILE A 292 -16.68 -4.57 0.32
C ILE A 292 -16.71 -5.51 -0.90
N SER A 293 -15.53 -5.89 -1.39
CA SER A 293 -15.36 -6.89 -2.44
C SER A 293 -14.50 -8.04 -1.92
N SER A 294 -14.85 -9.29 -2.23
CA SER A 294 -14.10 -10.46 -1.79
C SER A 294 -12.75 -10.60 -2.52
N GLY A 295 -11.81 -11.31 -1.91
CA GLY A 295 -10.50 -11.65 -2.50
C GLY A 295 -9.33 -10.84 -1.92
N THR A 296 -8.13 -11.08 -2.45
CA THR A 296 -6.88 -10.49 -1.96
C THR A 296 -6.31 -9.46 -2.95
N THR A 297 -5.39 -9.86 -3.81
CA THR A 297 -4.81 -9.02 -4.87
C THR A 297 -5.60 -9.11 -6.18
N GLY A 298 -5.26 -8.27 -7.15
CA GLY A 298 -5.89 -8.24 -8.47
C GLY A 298 -7.06 -7.25 -8.58
N ALA A 299 -7.69 -7.26 -9.76
CA ALA A 299 -8.83 -6.43 -10.08
C ALA A 299 -10.08 -6.87 -9.31
N PHE A 300 -10.93 -5.91 -8.96
CA PHE A 300 -12.19 -6.14 -8.28
C PHE A 300 -13.22 -5.06 -8.63
N THR A 301 -14.49 -5.40 -8.42
CA THR A 301 -15.62 -4.48 -8.55
C THR A 301 -16.44 -4.48 -7.27
N ALA A 302 -17.18 -3.40 -7.05
CA ALA A 302 -18.14 -3.29 -5.96
C ALA A 302 -19.37 -2.48 -6.40
N SER A 303 -20.55 -2.89 -5.97
CA SER A 303 -21.80 -2.18 -6.24
C SER A 303 -21.98 -1.02 -5.27
N LEU A 304 -22.00 0.20 -5.79
CA LEU A 304 -22.39 1.41 -5.07
C LEU A 304 -23.91 1.46 -5.09
N THR A 305 -24.52 1.54 -3.91
CA THR A 305 -25.97 1.56 -3.70
C THR A 305 -26.34 2.79 -2.86
N ASP A 306 -27.65 3.01 -2.68
CA ASP A 306 -28.20 4.12 -1.90
C ASP A 306 -27.70 5.50 -2.36
N LEU A 307 -27.46 5.64 -3.67
CA LEU A 307 -27.08 6.92 -4.26
C LEU A 307 -28.34 7.77 -4.53
N ASN A 308 -28.20 9.07 -4.33
CA ASN A 308 -29.18 10.05 -4.77
C ASN A 308 -28.98 10.41 -6.25
N ALA A 309 -30.06 10.40 -7.02
CA ALA A 309 -30.08 10.72 -8.44
C ALA A 309 -29.59 12.13 -8.75
N GLY A 310 -28.90 12.30 -9.89
CA GLY A 310 -28.35 13.58 -10.36
C GLY A 310 -27.23 14.18 -9.49
N ASN A 311 -26.74 13.47 -8.47
CA ASN A 311 -25.70 13.97 -7.58
C ASN A 311 -24.28 13.54 -8.02
N LEU A 312 -23.32 14.43 -7.80
CA LEU A 312 -21.89 14.18 -7.92
C LEU A 312 -21.37 13.38 -6.72
N TYR A 313 -20.56 12.35 -6.98
CA TYR A 313 -19.88 11.55 -5.97
C TYR A 313 -18.39 11.46 -6.27
N TYR A 314 -17.59 11.48 -5.20
CA TYR A 314 -16.17 11.15 -5.19
C TYR A 314 -15.99 9.72 -4.72
N VAL A 315 -15.08 8.99 -5.33
CA VAL A 315 -14.89 7.54 -5.14
C VAL A 315 -13.41 7.19 -5.03
N ARG A 316 -13.10 6.29 -4.09
CA ARG A 316 -11.76 5.70 -3.94
C ARG A 316 -11.86 4.20 -3.70
N ALA A 317 -11.03 3.42 -4.38
CA ALA A 317 -10.75 2.06 -4.00
C ALA A 317 -9.91 2.04 -2.71
N TYR A 318 -10.08 1.01 -1.88
CA TYR A 318 -9.28 0.82 -0.67
C TYR A 318 -8.92 -0.65 -0.46
N ALA A 319 -7.86 -0.88 0.32
CA ALA A 319 -7.46 -2.20 0.81
C ALA A 319 -6.81 -2.08 2.18
N ILE A 320 -7.02 -3.08 3.03
CA ILE A 320 -6.57 -3.15 4.42
C ILE A 320 -5.78 -4.44 4.63
N ASN A 321 -4.59 -4.34 5.22
CA ASN A 321 -3.85 -5.48 5.76
C ASN A 321 -3.50 -5.21 7.24
N SER A 322 -2.68 -6.08 7.86
CA SER A 322 -2.29 -5.92 9.26
C SER A 322 -1.43 -4.68 9.55
N ILE A 323 -0.84 -4.05 8.53
CA ILE A 323 -0.04 -2.84 8.67
C ILE A 323 -0.92 -1.59 8.63
N GLY A 324 -1.95 -1.59 7.78
CA GLY A 324 -2.89 -0.48 7.71
C GLY A 324 -3.74 -0.47 6.45
N ILE A 325 -4.29 0.71 6.18
CA ILE A 325 -5.16 0.98 5.05
C ILE A 325 -4.46 1.81 3.98
N SER A 326 -4.68 1.43 2.73
CA SER A 326 -4.34 2.22 1.56
C SER A 326 -5.57 2.58 0.76
N TYR A 327 -5.51 3.74 0.12
CA TYR A 327 -6.55 4.24 -0.76
C TYR A 327 -5.97 4.56 -2.13
N GLY A 328 -6.73 4.26 -3.18
CA GLY A 328 -6.39 4.63 -4.54
C GLY A 328 -6.54 6.12 -4.78
N ASN A 329 -6.22 6.52 -6.01
CA ASN A 329 -6.51 7.87 -6.51
C ASN A 329 -8.01 8.17 -6.40
N GLU A 330 -8.34 9.42 -6.15
CA GLU A 330 -9.74 9.88 -6.18
C GLU A 330 -10.19 10.10 -7.62
N ILE A 331 -11.41 9.67 -7.91
CA ILE A 331 -12.15 10.01 -9.12
C ILE A 331 -13.55 10.47 -8.74
N ASN A 332 -14.29 11.05 -9.68
CA ASN A 332 -15.68 11.42 -9.47
C ASN A 332 -16.57 10.98 -10.63
N PHE A 333 -17.87 10.86 -10.34
CA PHE A 333 -18.92 10.61 -11.32
C PHE A 333 -20.23 11.25 -10.86
N THR A 334 -21.14 11.53 -11.80
CA THR A 334 -22.49 12.03 -11.51
C THR A 334 -23.50 10.93 -11.82
N THR A 335 -24.39 10.63 -10.89
CA THR A 335 -25.50 9.69 -11.12
C THR A 335 -26.48 10.22 -12.16
N LEU A 336 -27.22 9.31 -12.80
CA LEU A 336 -28.29 9.72 -13.71
C LEU A 336 -29.47 10.32 -12.93
N PHE A 337 -30.33 11.06 -13.62
CA PHE A 337 -31.60 11.51 -13.04
C PHE A 337 -32.58 10.34 -12.98
N SER A 338 -33.48 10.33 -11.99
CA SER A 338 -34.54 9.33 -11.90
C SER A 338 -35.55 9.55 -13.04
N PRO A 339 -35.85 8.55 -13.88
CA PRO A 339 -36.88 8.73 -14.90
C PRO A 339 -38.26 8.91 -14.26
N ALA A 340 -39.10 9.75 -14.87
CA ALA A 340 -40.52 9.88 -14.55
C ALA A 340 -41.33 10.11 -15.83
N THR A 341 -42.45 9.40 -15.96
CA THR A 341 -43.36 9.53 -17.11
C THR A 341 -44.60 10.31 -16.70
N VAL A 342 -44.94 11.33 -17.49
CA VAL A 342 -46.22 12.04 -17.39
C VAL A 342 -47.13 11.52 -18.51
N ASP A 343 -48.11 10.70 -18.13
CA ASP A 343 -49.08 10.14 -19.08
C ASP A 343 -50.37 10.96 -19.06
N TRP A 344 -50.59 11.76 -20.10
CA TRP A 344 -51.73 12.67 -20.19
C TRP A 344 -53.10 11.99 -20.35
N ASN A 345 -53.17 10.66 -20.51
CA ASN A 345 -54.45 9.94 -20.40
C ASN A 345 -54.99 9.90 -18.97
N ASN A 346 -54.11 10.02 -17.95
CA ASN A 346 -54.52 9.94 -16.55
C ASN A 346 -55.27 11.20 -16.10
N SER A 347 -54.84 12.37 -16.60
CA SER A 347 -55.47 13.67 -16.32
C SER A 347 -54.77 14.76 -17.14
N ASN A 348 -55.50 15.81 -17.52
CA ASN A 348 -54.92 17.01 -18.11
C ASN A 348 -54.17 17.89 -17.07
N VAL A 349 -54.40 17.66 -15.78
CA VAL A 349 -53.67 18.30 -14.68
C VAL A 349 -53.03 17.22 -13.82
N GLN A 350 -51.71 17.24 -13.69
CA GLN A 350 -50.97 16.26 -12.89
C GLN A 350 -50.04 16.94 -11.91
N GLU A 351 -50.02 16.42 -10.68
CA GLU A 351 -49.09 16.85 -9.63
C GLU A 351 -48.04 15.76 -9.40
N ILE A 352 -46.76 16.15 -9.40
CA ILE A 352 -45.64 15.27 -9.12
C ILE A 352 -44.80 15.87 -7.99
N THR A 353 -44.66 15.11 -6.91
CA THR A 353 -43.67 15.41 -5.87
C THR A 353 -42.29 14.92 -6.33
N LEU A 354 -41.34 15.84 -6.38
CA LEU A 354 -39.93 15.61 -6.68
C LEU A 354 -39.23 15.12 -5.42
N SER A 355 -39.09 13.79 -5.29
CA SER A 355 -38.33 13.15 -4.20
C SER A 355 -36.85 12.91 -4.55
N ALA A 356 -36.45 13.20 -5.79
CA ALA A 356 -35.10 13.08 -6.32
C ALA A 356 -34.97 13.96 -7.57
N ASN A 357 -33.76 14.17 -8.06
CA ASN A 357 -33.55 14.78 -9.38
C ASN A 357 -34.18 13.88 -10.46
N ARG A 358 -35.00 14.45 -11.35
CA ARG A 358 -35.86 13.67 -12.26
C ARG A 358 -35.70 14.02 -13.74
N SER A 359 -35.68 13.04 -14.63
CA SER A 359 -35.79 13.26 -16.07
C SER A 359 -37.20 12.88 -16.53
N PHE A 360 -37.90 13.82 -17.16
CA PHE A 360 -39.28 13.62 -17.57
C PHE A 360 -39.40 13.08 -18.99
N THR A 361 -40.43 12.27 -19.21
CA THR A 361 -40.94 11.89 -20.54
C THR A 361 -42.45 12.12 -20.55
N PHE A 362 -42.96 12.84 -21.55
CA PHE A 362 -44.39 13.08 -21.69
C PHE A 362 -44.97 12.14 -22.74
N THR A 363 -46.11 11.53 -22.44
CA THR A 363 -46.76 10.55 -23.33
C THR A 363 -48.25 10.85 -23.47
N ASN A 364 -48.82 10.39 -24.58
CA ASN A 364 -50.27 10.45 -24.86
C ASN A 364 -50.87 11.87 -24.89
N GLY A 365 -50.06 12.87 -25.29
CA GLY A 365 -50.57 14.19 -25.66
C GLY A 365 -51.52 14.08 -26.86
N LYS A 366 -52.64 14.79 -26.80
CA LYS A 366 -53.62 14.90 -27.89
C LYS A 366 -53.48 16.26 -28.54
N SER A 367 -53.45 16.31 -29.88
CA SER A 367 -53.31 17.58 -30.60
C SER A 367 -54.42 18.57 -30.20
N GLY A 368 -54.03 19.80 -29.86
CA GLY A 368 -54.90 20.83 -29.29
C GLY A 368 -55.20 20.67 -27.79
N GLY A 369 -54.67 19.63 -27.13
CA GLY A 369 -54.86 19.38 -25.72
C GLY A 369 -54.10 20.37 -24.84
N ALA A 370 -54.77 20.94 -23.85
CA ALA A 370 -54.18 21.83 -22.84
C ALA A 370 -53.86 21.05 -21.55
N TYR A 371 -52.62 21.20 -21.08
CA TYR A 371 -52.04 20.41 -19.99
C TYR A 371 -51.43 21.30 -18.91
N THR A 372 -51.49 20.86 -17.66
CA THR A 372 -50.85 21.53 -16.52
C THR A 372 -50.06 20.51 -15.71
N LEU A 373 -48.77 20.76 -15.55
CA LEU A 373 -47.91 20.00 -14.65
C LEU A 373 -47.60 20.85 -13.41
N ILE A 374 -47.93 20.31 -12.25
CA ILE A 374 -47.63 20.88 -10.94
C ILE A 374 -46.47 20.07 -10.37
N LEU A 375 -45.34 20.73 -10.10
CA LEU A 375 -44.15 20.12 -9.51
C LEU A 375 -44.02 20.61 -8.08
N LYS A 376 -43.94 19.67 -7.13
CA LYS A 376 -43.76 19.96 -5.71
C LYS A 376 -42.39 19.47 -5.26
N GLN A 377 -41.59 20.32 -4.64
CA GLN A 377 -40.37 19.89 -3.95
C GLN A 377 -40.71 19.01 -2.75
N ASP A 378 -39.88 18.01 -2.45
CA ASP A 378 -40.01 17.26 -1.20
C ASP A 378 -39.72 18.13 0.05
N ALA A 379 -39.80 17.53 1.24
CA ALA A 379 -39.57 18.22 2.50
C ALA A 379 -38.13 18.75 2.70
N THR A 380 -37.20 18.40 1.80
CA THR A 380 -35.80 18.89 1.83
C THR A 380 -35.52 19.94 0.76
N GLY A 381 -36.20 19.85 -0.39
CA GLY A 381 -35.97 20.74 -1.52
C GLY A 381 -34.70 20.40 -2.33
N GLY A 382 -34.34 21.32 -3.22
CA GLY A 382 -33.13 21.26 -4.04
C GLY A 382 -33.19 20.30 -5.23
N ARG A 383 -34.36 19.74 -5.57
CA ARG A 383 -34.49 18.83 -6.70
C ARG A 383 -34.54 19.61 -8.01
N THR A 384 -33.82 19.09 -8.99
CA THR A 384 -33.77 19.61 -10.35
C THR A 384 -34.40 18.61 -11.31
N VAL A 385 -34.77 19.08 -12.49
CA VAL A 385 -35.38 18.23 -13.51
C VAL A 385 -34.71 18.41 -14.86
N ILE A 386 -34.70 17.34 -15.64
CA ILE A 386 -34.41 17.37 -17.07
C ILE A 386 -35.74 17.25 -17.79
N TRP A 387 -36.03 18.25 -18.61
CA TRP A 387 -37.26 18.31 -19.38
C TRP A 387 -37.16 17.46 -20.67
N PRO A 388 -38.30 16.96 -21.20
CA PRO A 388 -38.35 16.36 -22.53
C PRO A 388 -37.82 17.33 -23.59
N ALA A 389 -37.14 16.79 -24.61
CA ALA A 389 -36.56 17.60 -25.68
C ALA A 389 -37.60 18.23 -26.62
N ASN A 390 -38.83 17.69 -26.66
CA ASN A 390 -39.94 18.17 -27.48
C ASN A 390 -40.84 19.18 -26.74
N ILE A 391 -40.24 19.98 -25.85
CA ILE A 391 -40.91 21.14 -25.26
C ILE A 391 -40.34 22.41 -25.89
N GLU A 392 -41.22 23.23 -26.44
CA GLU A 392 -40.88 24.58 -26.87
C GLU A 392 -41.22 25.57 -25.75
N TRP A 393 -40.17 26.19 -25.21
CA TRP A 393 -40.28 27.13 -24.10
C TRP A 393 -40.58 28.54 -24.60
N VAL A 394 -41.38 29.29 -23.84
CA VAL A 394 -41.48 30.74 -24.00
C VAL A 394 -40.07 31.33 -23.83
N ASP A 395 -39.69 32.24 -24.74
CA ASP A 395 -38.36 32.85 -24.83
C ASP A 395 -37.19 31.87 -25.02
N ALA A 396 -37.46 30.62 -25.45
CA ALA A 396 -36.48 29.56 -25.66
C ALA A 396 -35.66 29.17 -24.42
N VAL A 397 -36.17 29.43 -23.20
CA VAL A 397 -35.50 29.11 -21.94
C VAL A 397 -36.40 28.29 -21.00
N ALA A 398 -35.92 27.10 -20.63
CA ALA A 398 -36.60 26.24 -19.66
C ALA A 398 -36.74 26.91 -18.28
N PRO A 399 -37.80 26.62 -17.52
CA PRO A 399 -37.99 27.19 -16.20
C PRO A 399 -36.95 26.68 -15.21
N THR A 400 -36.34 27.62 -14.46
CA THR A 400 -35.59 27.29 -13.25
C THR A 400 -36.60 27.03 -12.13
N LEU A 401 -36.68 25.76 -11.70
CA LEU A 401 -37.58 25.36 -10.62
C LEU A 401 -37.15 25.94 -9.27
N SER A 402 -38.13 26.10 -8.40
CA SER A 402 -37.93 26.44 -6.99
C SER A 402 -37.18 25.31 -6.29
N THR A 403 -36.18 25.65 -5.50
CA THR A 403 -35.36 24.68 -4.75
C THR A 403 -35.71 24.63 -3.26
N ILE A 404 -36.68 25.42 -2.82
CA ILE A 404 -37.11 25.46 -1.42
C ILE A 404 -37.95 24.22 -1.10
N ALA A 405 -37.78 23.66 0.09
CA ALA A 405 -38.58 22.55 0.57
C ALA A 405 -40.08 22.83 0.46
N ASN A 406 -40.85 21.85 -0.03
CA ASN A 406 -42.31 21.92 -0.25
C ASN A 406 -42.81 23.00 -1.21
N ALA A 407 -41.94 23.76 -1.88
CA ALA A 407 -42.35 24.76 -2.86
C ALA A 407 -43.01 24.11 -4.09
N PHE A 408 -43.95 24.83 -4.70
CA PHE A 408 -44.65 24.40 -5.90
C PHE A 408 -44.25 25.26 -7.11
N ASP A 409 -44.12 24.62 -8.25
CA ASP A 409 -43.97 25.24 -9.56
C ASP A 409 -45.02 24.66 -10.50
N ILE A 410 -45.67 25.52 -11.29
CA ILE A 410 -46.69 25.13 -12.25
C ILE A 410 -46.21 25.49 -13.64
N VAL A 411 -46.28 24.55 -14.57
CA VAL A 411 -45.98 24.76 -15.98
C VAL A 411 -47.15 24.26 -16.82
N LYS A 412 -47.58 25.07 -17.79
CA LYS A 412 -48.74 24.81 -18.64
C LYS A 412 -48.30 24.65 -20.08
N PHE A 413 -48.93 23.71 -20.78
CA PHE A 413 -48.58 23.35 -22.14
C PHE A 413 -49.82 23.22 -23.02
N VAL A 414 -49.65 23.42 -24.32
CA VAL A 414 -50.55 22.91 -25.37
C VAL A 414 -49.76 21.96 -26.24
N PHE A 415 -50.30 20.77 -26.51
CA PHE A 415 -49.65 19.81 -27.41
C PHE A 415 -50.16 19.99 -28.84
N GLU A 416 -49.27 20.19 -29.80
CA GLU A 416 -49.66 20.42 -31.20
C GLU A 416 -49.68 19.16 -32.06
N GLY A 417 -49.18 18.04 -31.54
CA GLY A 417 -49.13 16.74 -32.22
C GLY A 417 -47.72 16.14 -32.26
N THR A 418 -46.69 16.99 -32.18
CA THR A 418 -45.27 16.61 -32.08
C THR A 418 -44.63 17.17 -30.82
N ASP A 419 -44.88 18.46 -30.57
CA ASP A 419 -44.22 19.25 -29.53
C ASP A 419 -45.23 19.80 -28.52
N TYR A 420 -44.74 20.04 -27.31
CA TYR A 420 -45.48 20.73 -26.25
C TYR A 420 -45.05 22.19 -26.22
N LEU A 421 -45.95 23.09 -26.60
CA LEU A 421 -45.73 24.52 -26.50
C LEU A 421 -46.08 24.99 -25.09
N GLU A 422 -45.15 25.66 -24.43
CA GLU A 422 -45.46 26.31 -23.17
C GLU A 422 -46.44 27.47 -23.37
N THR A 423 -47.52 27.49 -22.58
CA THR A 423 -48.53 28.55 -22.59
C THR A 423 -48.54 29.40 -21.32
N GLY A 424 -47.77 29.01 -20.31
CA GLY A 424 -47.53 29.82 -19.11
C GLY A 424 -46.89 29.02 -17.99
N ARG A 425 -46.24 29.75 -17.07
CA ARG A 425 -45.63 29.19 -15.86
C ARG A 425 -45.93 30.06 -14.64
N SER A 426 -45.97 29.44 -13.47
CA SER A 426 -46.07 30.11 -12.18
C SER A 426 -45.09 29.42 -11.24
N LEU A 427 -43.99 30.11 -10.91
CA LEU A 427 -42.88 29.55 -10.15
C LEU A 427 -42.91 30.07 -8.71
N ASN A 428 -42.30 29.32 -7.80
CA ASN A 428 -42.08 29.73 -6.40
C ASN A 428 -43.39 30.02 -5.65
N ILE A 429 -44.38 29.15 -5.84
CA ILE A 429 -45.66 29.20 -5.13
C ILE A 429 -45.46 28.58 -3.75
N HIS A 430 -45.72 29.38 -2.72
CA HIS A 430 -45.72 28.96 -1.32
C HIS A 430 -47.17 28.80 -0.84
N HIS A 431 -47.43 27.73 -0.10
CA HIS A 431 -48.69 27.52 0.61
C HIS A 431 -48.64 28.10 2.03
#